data_AF-A0A248KK17-F1
#
_entry.id   AF-A0A248KK17-F1
#
_cell.length_a   1.000
_cell.length_b   1.000
_cell.length_c   1.000
_cell.angle_alpha   90.00
_cell.angle_beta   90.00
_cell.angle_gamma   90.00
#
_symmetry.space_group_name_H-M   'P 1'
#
loop_
_entity.id
_entity.type
_entity.pdbx_description
1 polymer ?
#
loop_
_entity_poly.entity_id
_entity_poly.type
_entity_poly.pdbx_seq_one_letter_code
_entity_poly.pdbx_strand_id
1 'polypeptide(L)'
;MAVKASFDVATIAQLCHAGVTALRQAMTGEKQKEWVDLQPEEAGKIIDYIVLVLTGRPTPDTPEGEVIRRICAVLRDEKKTLKYA
;
A
#
# COMPACT_ATOMS: atom_id res chain seq x y z
N MET A 1 -22.35 10.60 -13.90
CA MET A 1 -21.79 10.66 -12.53
C MET A 1 -20.70 9.60 -12.45
N ALA A 2 -19.43 10.00 -12.43
CA ALA A 2 -18.35 9.06 -12.18
C ALA A 2 -18.45 8.62 -10.72
N VAL A 3 -18.75 7.35 -10.48
CA VAL A 3 -18.68 6.75 -9.16
C VAL A 3 -17.23 6.89 -8.71
N LYS A 4 -16.97 7.78 -7.75
CA LYS A 4 -15.68 7.80 -7.05
C LYS A 4 -15.54 6.44 -6.41
N ALA A 5 -14.61 5.62 -6.90
CA ALA A 5 -14.33 4.33 -6.32
C ALA A 5 -13.69 4.58 -4.96
N SER A 6 -14.50 4.64 -3.91
CA SER A 6 -14.00 4.67 -2.54
C SER A 6 -13.44 3.29 -2.23
N PHE A 7 -12.11 3.17 -2.22
CA PHE A 7 -11.46 1.94 -1.80
C PHE A 7 -11.56 1.79 -0.29
N ASP A 8 -11.99 0.62 0.17
CA ASP A 8 -11.93 0.27 1.58
C ASP A 8 -10.48 0.19 2.06
N VAL A 9 -10.25 0.55 3.33
CA VAL A 9 -8.91 0.53 3.95
C VAL A 9 -8.25 -0.85 3.82
N ALA A 10 -9.04 -1.92 3.92
CA ALA A 10 -8.57 -3.30 3.73
C ALA A 10 -8.02 -3.55 2.30
N THR A 11 -8.66 -2.98 1.28
CA THR A 11 -8.22 -3.11 -0.12
C THR A 11 -6.92 -2.34 -0.35
N ILE A 12 -6.81 -1.13 0.22
CA ILE A 12 -5.58 -0.35 0.18
C ILE A 12 -4.45 -1.11 0.89
N ALA A 13 -4.75 -1.74 2.03
CA ALA A 13 -3.78 -2.53 2.78
C ALA A 13 -3.27 -3.76 2.00
N GLN A 14 -4.15 -4.46 1.29
CA GLN A 14 -3.77 -5.56 0.39
C GLN A 14 -2.85 -5.11 -0.74
N LEU A 15 -3.15 -3.98 -1.39
CA LEU A 15 -2.31 -3.42 -2.46
C LEU A 15 -0.93 -3.01 -1.95
N CYS A 16 -0.90 -2.32 -0.81
CA CYS A 16 0.33 -1.92 -0.14
C CYS A 16 1.16 -3.14 0.26
N HIS A 17 0.53 -4.18 0.81
CA HIS A 17 1.20 -5.42 1.16
C HIS A 17 1.77 -6.14 -0.06
N ALA A 18 1.02 -6.21 -1.17
CA ALA A 18 1.52 -6.81 -2.41
C ALA A 18 2.78 -6.08 -2.91
N GLY A 19 2.79 -4.74 -2.85
CA GLY A 19 3.96 -3.93 -3.21
C GLY A 19 5.16 -4.17 -2.28
N VAL A 20 4.94 -4.18 -0.96
CA VAL A 20 5.97 -4.45 0.04
C VAL A 20 6.53 -5.87 -0.12
N THR A 21 5.66 -6.85 -0.36
CA THR A 21 6.04 -8.24 -0.60
C THR A 21 6.87 -8.39 -1.86
N ALA A 22 6.47 -7.75 -2.96
CA ALA A 22 7.26 -7.75 -4.19
C ALA A 22 8.66 -7.14 -3.98
N LEU A 23 8.75 -6.03 -3.22
CA LEU A 23 10.03 -5.43 -2.85
C LEU A 23 10.88 -6.39 -2.01
N ARG A 24 10.30 -6.99 -0.95
CA ARG A 24 11.00 -7.96 -0.10
C ARG A 24 11.49 -9.16 -0.90
N GLN A 25 10.65 -9.75 -1.76
CA GLN A 25 11.02 -10.84 -2.66
C GLN A 25 12.18 -10.45 -3.58
N ALA A 26 12.18 -9.23 -4.12
CA ALA A 26 13.28 -8.74 -4.96
C ALA A 26 14.60 -8.55 -4.18
N MET A 27 14.53 -8.20 -2.90
CA MET A 27 15.72 -7.98 -2.06
C MET A 27 16.28 -9.27 -1.46
N THR A 28 15.41 -10.18 -0.98
CA THR A 28 15.83 -11.37 -0.23
C THR A 28 15.77 -12.66 -1.05
N GLY A 29 15.05 -12.67 -2.17
CA GLY A 29 14.77 -13.87 -2.95
C GLY A 29 13.78 -14.84 -2.28
N GLU A 30 13.28 -14.51 -1.09
CA GLU A 30 12.39 -15.39 -0.33
C GLU A 30 10.92 -15.09 -0.62
N LYS A 31 10.13 -16.15 -0.85
CA LYS A 31 8.69 -16.06 -1.04
C LYS A 31 8.02 -15.59 0.26
N GLN A 32 7.54 -14.36 0.26
CA GLN A 32 6.77 -13.80 1.37
C GLN A 32 5.36 -14.41 1.45
N LYS A 33 4.76 -14.34 2.64
CA LYS A 33 3.39 -14.80 2.93
C LYS A 33 2.36 -13.95 2.19
N GLU A 34 1.20 -14.53 1.90
CA GLU A 34 0.07 -13.77 1.35
C GLU A 34 -0.64 -12.97 2.44
N TRP A 35 -1.38 -11.92 2.05
CA TRP A 35 -2.09 -11.04 3.01
C TRP A 35 -3.02 -11.81 3.95
N VAL A 36 -3.66 -12.87 3.44
CA VAL A 36 -4.59 -13.72 4.19
C VAL A 36 -3.91 -14.58 5.25
N ASP A 37 -2.61 -14.82 5.11
CA ASP A 37 -1.80 -15.64 6.02
C ASP A 37 -0.98 -14.79 7.01
N LEU A 38 -1.07 -13.47 6.92
CA LEU A 38 -0.42 -12.57 7.86
C LEU A 38 -1.07 -12.67 9.24
N GLN A 39 -0.24 -12.64 10.27
CA GLN A 39 -0.77 -12.40 11.60
C GLN A 39 -1.34 -10.98 11.70
N PRO A 40 -2.38 -10.75 12.51
CA PRO A 40 -3.00 -9.42 12.68
C PRO A 40 -1.99 -8.32 13.03
N GLU A 41 -0.93 -8.66 13.75
CA GLU A 41 0.15 -7.75 14.13
C GLU A 41 1.01 -7.31 12.92
N GLU A 42 1.26 -8.21 11.97
CA GLU A 42 2.02 -7.92 10.75
C GLU A 42 1.19 -7.06 9.78
N ALA A 43 -0.10 -7.40 9.63
CA ALA A 43 -1.06 -6.59 8.89
C ALA A 43 -1.24 -5.21 9.52
N GLY A 44 -1.26 -5.13 10.86
CA GLY A 44 -1.38 -3.89 11.63
C GLY A 44 -0.28 -2.88 11.30
N LYS A 45 0.98 -3.33 11.16
CA LYS A 45 2.09 -2.43 10.80
C LYS A 45 1.90 -1.75 9.44
N ILE A 46 1.41 -2.49 8.46
CA ILE A 46 1.15 -1.96 7.11
C ILE A 46 -0.02 -0.98 7.15
N ILE A 47 -1.08 -1.32 7.88
CA ILE A 47 -2.24 -0.45 8.09
C ILE A 47 -1.82 0.85 8.79
N ASP A 48 -0.99 0.78 9.82
CA ASP A 48 -0.47 1.96 10.52
C ASP A 48 0.29 2.89 9.59
N TYR A 49 1.15 2.35 8.72
CA TYR A 49 1.87 3.14 7.73
C TYR A 49 0.91 3.82 6.74
N ILE A 50 -0.12 3.10 6.28
CA ILE A 50 -1.17 3.66 5.41
C ILE A 50 -1.90 4.79 6.12
N VAL A 51 -2.30 4.58 7.38
CA VAL A 51 -2.96 5.60 8.20
C VAL A 51 -2.08 6.83 8.35
N LEU A 52 -0.78 6.68 8.60
CA LEU A 52 0.16 7.80 8.66
C LEU A 52 0.20 8.57 7.33
N VAL A 53 0.33 7.88 6.19
CA VAL A 53 0.32 8.53 4.86
C VAL A 53 -1.01 9.24 4.60
N LEU A 54 -2.13 8.60 4.87
CA LEU A 54 -3.46 9.16 4.62
C LEU A 54 -3.79 10.31 5.57
N THR A 55 -3.25 10.32 6.78
CA THR A 55 -3.44 11.43 7.73
C THR A 55 -2.42 12.55 7.55
N GLY A 56 -1.48 12.43 6.59
CA GLY A 56 -0.43 13.41 6.35
C GLY A 56 0.64 13.45 7.44
N ARG A 57 0.71 12.41 8.27
CA ARG A 57 1.73 12.26 9.30
C ARG A 57 3.03 11.72 8.69
N PRO A 58 4.19 12.05 9.28
CA PRO A 58 5.46 11.51 8.83
C PRO A 58 5.43 9.99 8.90
N THR A 59 5.73 9.35 7.77
CA THR A 59 5.96 7.90 7.69
C THR A 59 7.44 7.60 7.91
N PRO A 60 7.77 6.44 8.49
CA PRO A 60 9.16 6.02 8.63
C PRO A 60 9.89 5.98 7.29
N ASP A 61 11.15 6.43 7.28
CA ASP A 61 11.97 6.46 6.07
C ASP A 61 12.62 5.10 5.82
N THR A 62 11.75 4.13 5.57
CA THR A 62 12.11 2.76 5.23
C THR A 62 11.70 2.46 3.79
N PRO A 63 12.35 1.48 3.12
CA PRO A 63 11.97 1.07 1.77
C PRO A 63 10.48 0.70 1.66
N GLU A 64 9.92 0.08 2.69
CA GLU A 64 8.49 -0.27 2.78
C GLU A 64 7.60 0.97 2.89
N GLY A 65 7.99 1.93 3.73
CA GLY A 65 7.30 3.21 3.87
C GLY A 65 7.32 4.04 2.57
N GLU A 66 8.38 3.94 1.76
CA GLU A 66 8.44 4.57 0.45
C GLU A 66 7.46 3.92 -0.54
N VAL A 67 7.41 2.59 -0.61
CA VAL A 67 6.46 1.87 -1.47
C VAL A 67 5.02 2.21 -1.10
N ILE A 68 4.69 2.20 0.20
CA ILE A 68 3.34 2.55 0.68
C ILE A 68 3.01 4.01 0.34
N ARG A 69 3.95 4.94 0.52
CA ARG A 69 3.78 6.35 0.10
C ARG A 69 3.47 6.48 -1.38
N ARG A 70 4.20 5.77 -2.24
CA ARG A 70 4.00 5.81 -3.71
C ARG A 70 2.64 5.23 -4.09
N ILE A 71 2.24 4.10 -3.52
CA ILE A 71 0.94 3.48 -3.78
C ILE A 71 -0.20 4.41 -3.32
N CYS A 72 -0.14 4.93 -2.10
CA CYS A 72 -1.14 5.87 -1.60
C CYS A 72 -1.17 7.18 -2.39
N ALA A 73 -0.04 7.66 -2.91
CA ALA A 73 0.01 8.83 -3.78
C ALA A 73 -0.70 8.58 -5.12
N VAL A 74 -0.50 7.40 -5.73
CA VAL A 74 -1.21 6.99 -6.95
C VAL A 74 -2.72 6.88 -6.70
N LEU A 75 -3.12 6.30 -5.57
CA LEU A 75 -4.54 6.18 -5.19
C LEU A 75 -5.20 7.53 -4.90
N ARG A 76 -4.45 8.51 -4.38
CA ARG A 76 -4.93 9.88 -4.16
C ARG A 76 -5.05 10.70 -5.45
N ASP A 77 -4.28 10.35 -6.47
CA ASP A 77 -4.25 11.03 -7.75
C ASP A 77 -5.36 10.50 -8.68
N GLU A 78 -6.63 10.59 -8.25
CA GLU A 78 -7.82 10.29 -9.07
C GLU A 78 -7.89 11.15 -10.37
N LYS A 79 -7.00 12.15 -10.54
CA LYS A 79 -6.90 12.99 -11.75
C LYS A 79 -5.87 12.51 -12.77
N LYS A 80 -5.06 11.50 -12.47
CA LYS A 80 -4.19 10.82 -13.44
C LYS A 80 -4.73 9.45 -13.84
N THR A 81 -6.05 9.31 -13.88
CA THR A 81 -6.72 8.23 -14.60
C THR A 81 -6.03 8.06 -15.95
N LEU A 82 -5.44 6.87 -16.11
CA LEU A 82 -4.75 6.40 -17.28
C LEU A 82 -5.52 6.80 -18.54
N LYS A 83 -5.03 7.81 -19.26
CA LYS A 83 -5.27 7.93 -20.70
C LYS A 83 -4.48 6.82 -21.35
N TYR A 84 -5.08 5.63 -21.44
CA TYR A 84 -4.72 4.75 -22.54
C TYR A 84 -5.44 5.31 -23.77
N ALA A 85 -4.62 5.76 -24.72
CA ALA A 85 -5.03 6.16 -26.06
C ALA A 85 -5.65 4.99 -26.83
#